data_AF-A0A1F0NV23-F1
#
_entry.id   AF-A0A1F0NV23-F1
#
_cell.length_a   1.000
_cell.length_b   1.000
_cell.length_c   1.000
_cell.angle_alpha   90.00
_cell.angle_beta   90.00
_cell.angle_gamma   90.00
#
_symmetry.space_group_name_H-M   'P 1'
#
loop_
_entity.id
_entity.type
_entity.pdbx_description
1 polymer ?
#
loop_
_entity_poly.entity_id
_entity_poly.type
_entity_poly.pdbx_seq_one_letter_code
_entity_poly.pdbx_strand_id
1 'polypeptide(L)'
;MSKQKGRRYNFIYSKLVTDDNGLNGFIAYSLYKQEKIAWIEDFKKSHHNIPPTDKEIEDNFSNKTDHKYYLDGLLSRADKMKEELLSAWGLQHENEKKQLKIENCLLKEQIIEPIKDSLKPTWANRFKNWGKDILFSFISVPLWVFVIYLITCLSSPLKIFLANTLKEWIKTLG
;
A
#
# COMPACT_ATOMS: atom_id res chain seq x y z
N MET A 1 58.83 -27.61 -19.19
CA MET A 1 57.67 -26.89 -19.76
C MET A 1 56.42 -27.28 -18.99
N SER A 2 56.02 -26.50 -17.97
CA SER A 2 54.74 -26.72 -17.28
C SER A 2 53.63 -26.13 -18.14
N LYS A 3 52.74 -26.97 -18.67
CA LYS A 3 51.50 -26.51 -19.32
C LYS A 3 50.67 -25.77 -18.26
N GLN A 4 50.55 -24.45 -18.40
CA GLN A 4 49.66 -23.64 -17.57
C GLN A 4 48.27 -24.25 -17.60
N LYS A 5 47.78 -24.68 -16.43
CA LYS A 5 46.42 -25.17 -16.19
C LYS A 5 45.49 -23.95 -16.15
N GLY A 6 45.43 -23.20 -17.25
CA GLY A 6 44.53 -22.06 -17.40
C GLY A 6 43.11 -22.56 -17.52
N ARG A 7 42.18 -21.98 -16.75
CA ARG A 7 40.74 -22.23 -16.91
C ARG A 7 40.40 -22.00 -18.38
N ARG A 8 39.75 -22.97 -19.03
CA ARG A 8 39.29 -22.80 -20.40
C ARG A 8 38.05 -21.91 -20.38
N TYR A 9 38.23 -20.67 -20.82
CA TYR A 9 37.16 -19.67 -20.83
C TYR A 9 36.23 -19.93 -22.00
N ASN A 10 34.94 -20.03 -21.71
CA ASN A 10 33.89 -20.07 -22.71
C ASN A 10 33.40 -18.63 -22.97
N PHE A 11 33.54 -18.16 -24.21
CA PHE A 11 33.21 -16.79 -24.64
C PHE A 11 31.73 -16.59 -25.04
N ILE A 12 30.83 -17.49 -24.65
CA ILE A 12 29.38 -17.39 -24.95
C ILE A 12 28.77 -16.06 -24.53
N TYR A 13 29.23 -15.46 -23.43
CA TYR A 13 28.75 -14.13 -23.00
C TYR A 13 28.93 -13.09 -24.12
N SER A 14 30.14 -12.96 -24.66
CA SER A 14 30.46 -12.02 -25.74
C SER A 14 29.74 -12.34 -27.06
N LYS A 15 29.25 -13.57 -27.22
CA LYS A 15 28.45 -13.98 -28.39
C LYS A 15 26.97 -13.62 -28.25
N LEU A 16 26.45 -13.55 -27.02
CA LEU A 16 25.04 -13.27 -26.74
C LEU A 16 24.78 -11.81 -26.36
N VAL A 17 25.72 -11.19 -25.64
CA VAL A 17 25.64 -9.80 -25.17
C VAL A 17 26.55 -8.95 -26.04
N THR A 18 25.99 -8.41 -27.13
CA THR A 18 26.70 -7.52 -28.05
C THR A 18 26.60 -6.05 -27.65
N ASP A 19 25.50 -5.68 -26.98
CA ASP A 19 25.22 -4.32 -26.54
C ASP A 19 25.35 -4.22 -25.02
N ASP A 20 26.02 -3.17 -24.53
CA ASP A 20 26.28 -2.96 -23.09
C ASP A 20 24.99 -2.91 -22.24
N ASN A 21 23.88 -2.47 -22.83
CA ASN A 21 22.56 -2.41 -22.19
C ASN A 21 21.52 -3.31 -22.88
N GLY A 22 21.98 -4.33 -23.62
CA GLY A 22 21.12 -5.21 -24.39
C GLY A 22 20.37 -6.20 -23.51
N LEU A 23 19.15 -5.85 -23.06
CA LEU A 23 18.30 -6.70 -22.22
C LEU A 23 18.09 -8.10 -22.81
N ASN A 24 17.91 -8.20 -24.13
CA ASN A 24 17.76 -9.48 -24.83
C ASN A 24 18.98 -10.38 -24.62
N GLY A 25 20.20 -9.83 -24.82
CA GLY A 25 21.45 -10.57 -24.61
C GLY A 25 21.62 -11.02 -23.16
N PHE A 26 21.28 -10.16 -22.19
CA PHE A 26 21.34 -10.52 -20.77
C PHE A 26 20.38 -11.66 -20.41
N ILE A 27 19.15 -11.62 -20.94
CA ILE A 27 18.18 -12.71 -20.75
C ILE A 27 18.69 -13.99 -21.42
N ALA A 28 19.18 -13.91 -22.65
CA ALA A 28 19.73 -15.07 -23.38
C ALA A 28 20.90 -15.72 -22.63
N TYR A 29 21.82 -14.91 -22.08
CA TYR A 29 22.92 -15.42 -21.28
C TYR A 29 22.44 -16.05 -19.96
N SER A 30 21.40 -15.49 -19.34
CA SER A 30 20.80 -16.06 -18.14
C SER A 30 20.16 -17.43 -18.43
N LEU A 31 19.45 -17.56 -19.56
CA LEU A 31 18.89 -18.82 -20.04
C LEU A 31 20.00 -19.87 -20.30
N TYR A 32 21.07 -19.47 -20.99
CA TYR A 32 22.24 -20.34 -21.19
C TYR A 32 22.81 -20.86 -19.86
N LYS A 33 22.95 -19.98 -18.86
CA LYS A 33 23.47 -20.36 -17.53
C LYS A 33 22.53 -21.28 -16.78
N GLN A 34 21.23 -21.07 -16.88
CA GLN A 34 20.23 -21.97 -16.31
C GLN A 34 20.35 -23.37 -16.91
N GLU A 35 20.46 -23.48 -18.24
CA GLU A 35 20.65 -24.76 -18.92
C GLU A 35 21.97 -25.44 -18.52
N LYS A 36 23.05 -24.66 -18.39
CA LYS A 36 24.34 -25.18 -17.92
C LYS A 36 24.25 -25.74 -16.50
N ILE A 37 23.56 -25.03 -15.60
CA ILE A 37 23.37 -25.49 -14.22
C ILE A 37 22.52 -26.76 -14.20
N ALA A 38 21.41 -26.78 -14.93
CA ALA A 38 20.55 -27.96 -15.05
C ALA A 38 21.33 -29.18 -15.54
N TRP A 39 22.14 -29.00 -16.58
CA TRP A 39 23.02 -30.07 -17.09
C TRP A 39 24.03 -30.56 -16.05
N ILE A 40 24.67 -29.66 -15.29
CA ILE A 40 25.60 -30.05 -14.21
C ILE A 40 24.87 -30.85 -13.13
N GLU A 41 23.68 -30.43 -12.73
CA GLU A 41 22.90 -31.13 -11.72
C GLU A 41 22.44 -32.52 -12.19
N ASP A 42 22.05 -32.64 -13.45
CA ASP A 42 21.69 -33.95 -14.02
C ASP A 42 22.90 -34.86 -14.18
N PHE A 43 24.06 -34.31 -14.57
CA PHE A 43 25.32 -35.05 -14.60
C PHE A 43 25.67 -35.62 -13.21
N LYS A 44 25.57 -34.81 -12.15
CA LYS A 44 25.82 -35.24 -10.78
C LYS A 44 24.91 -36.40 -10.38
N LYS A 45 23.61 -36.30 -10.66
CA LYS A 45 22.64 -37.37 -10.32
C LYS A 45 23.03 -38.70 -10.99
N SER A 46 23.48 -38.65 -12.25
CA SER A 46 23.90 -39.84 -12.99
C SER A 46 25.27 -40.40 -12.57
N HIS A 47 26.10 -39.62 -11.86
CA HIS A 47 27.47 -40.00 -11.48
C HIS A 47 27.68 -39.94 -9.96
N HIS A 48 26.73 -40.49 -9.18
CA HIS A 48 26.85 -40.62 -7.73
C HIS A 48 27.13 -39.29 -6.99
N ASN A 49 26.47 -38.21 -7.42
CA ASN A 49 26.64 -36.84 -6.91
C ASN A 49 28.04 -36.24 -7.10
N ILE A 50 28.85 -36.80 -7.99
CA ILE A 50 30.17 -36.25 -8.33
C ILE A 50 29.98 -35.15 -9.39
N PRO A 51 30.50 -33.92 -9.17
CA PRO A 51 30.42 -32.85 -10.15
C PRO A 51 31.29 -33.15 -11.39
N PRO A 52 30.87 -32.70 -12.59
CA PRO A 52 31.68 -32.84 -13.78
C PRO A 52 32.95 -31.99 -13.68
N THR A 53 34.02 -32.52 -14.24
CA THR A 53 35.30 -31.83 -14.43
C THR A 53 35.17 -30.74 -15.50
N ASP A 54 36.03 -29.72 -15.48
CA ASP A 54 36.04 -28.65 -16.50
C ASP A 54 36.11 -29.18 -17.94
N LYS A 55 36.86 -30.26 -18.16
CA LYS A 55 36.96 -30.93 -19.47
C LYS A 55 35.63 -31.59 -19.87
N GLU A 56 34.94 -32.21 -18.94
CA GLU A 56 33.64 -32.86 -19.21
C GLU A 56 32.56 -31.83 -19.51
N ILE A 57 32.59 -30.68 -18.83
CA ILE A 57 31.72 -29.53 -19.13
C ILE A 57 32.01 -28.99 -20.53
N GLU A 58 33.27 -28.91 -20.93
CA GLU A 58 33.66 -28.43 -22.24
C GLU A 58 33.17 -29.40 -23.35
N ASP A 59 33.55 -30.67 -23.23
CA ASP A 59 33.29 -31.70 -24.23
C ASP A 59 31.79 -32.00 -24.38
N ASN A 60 31.04 -32.05 -23.28
CA ASN A 60 29.65 -32.51 -23.29
C ASN A 60 28.60 -31.41 -23.32
N PHE A 61 28.94 -30.18 -22.91
CA PHE A 61 27.99 -29.06 -22.89
C PHE A 61 28.48 -27.90 -23.75
N SER A 62 29.66 -27.35 -23.46
CA SER A 62 30.12 -26.09 -24.09
C SER A 62 30.29 -26.25 -25.61
N ASN A 63 30.95 -27.30 -26.07
CA ASN A 63 31.17 -27.54 -27.49
C ASN A 63 29.86 -27.84 -28.25
N LYS A 64 28.89 -28.47 -27.57
CA LYS A 64 27.58 -28.76 -28.16
C LYS A 64 26.66 -27.53 -28.23
N THR A 65 26.89 -26.56 -27.35
CA THR A 65 26.09 -25.33 -27.29
C THR A 65 26.74 -24.17 -28.03
N ASP A 66 27.97 -24.34 -28.54
CA ASP A 66 28.71 -23.30 -29.25
C ASP A 66 28.45 -23.28 -30.77
N HIS A 67 27.21 -23.47 -31.20
CA HIS A 67 26.82 -23.36 -32.60
C HIS A 67 25.72 -22.32 -32.80
N LYS A 68 25.74 -21.66 -33.96
CA LYS A 68 24.87 -20.51 -34.27
C LYS A 68 23.39 -20.80 -34.03
N TYR A 69 22.88 -21.95 -34.46
CA TYR A 69 21.47 -22.32 -34.28
C TYR A 69 21.00 -22.33 -32.80
N TYR A 70 21.86 -22.73 -31.87
CA TYR A 70 21.53 -22.76 -30.46
C TYR A 70 21.53 -21.34 -29.87
N LEU A 71 22.50 -20.51 -30.26
CA LEU A 71 22.56 -19.11 -29.86
C LEU A 71 21.38 -18.31 -30.39
N ASP A 72 21.02 -18.48 -31.66
CA ASP A 72 19.85 -17.84 -32.28
C ASP A 72 18.56 -18.30 -31.58
N GLY A 73 18.48 -19.59 -31.21
CA GLY A 73 17.36 -20.13 -30.42
C GLY A 73 17.27 -19.57 -29.00
N LEU A 74 18.40 -19.31 -28.34
CA LEU A 74 18.44 -18.62 -27.05
C LEU A 74 17.97 -17.17 -27.17
N LEU A 75 18.46 -16.44 -28.18
CA LEU A 75 18.05 -15.06 -28.45
C LEU A 75 16.56 -14.97 -28.75
N SER A 76 16.00 -15.87 -29.56
CA SER A 76 14.56 -15.90 -29.84
C SER A 76 13.70 -16.18 -28.60
N ARG A 77 14.15 -17.09 -27.71
CA ARG A 77 13.47 -17.34 -26.42
C ARG A 77 13.59 -16.13 -25.49
N ALA A 78 14.75 -15.49 -25.47
CA ALA A 78 14.98 -14.29 -24.69
C ALA A 78 14.11 -13.13 -25.15
N ASP A 79 13.89 -12.97 -26.46
CA ASP A 79 13.01 -11.94 -27.00
C ASP A 79 11.55 -12.14 -26.58
N LYS A 80 11.06 -13.39 -26.62
CA LYS A 80 9.71 -13.71 -26.11
C LYS A 80 9.58 -13.41 -24.62
N MET A 81 10.54 -13.88 -23.82
CA MET A 81 10.54 -13.65 -22.38
C MET A 81 10.65 -12.16 -22.05
N LYS A 82 11.41 -11.39 -22.82
CA LYS A 82 11.52 -9.93 -22.71
C LYS A 82 10.15 -9.27 -22.94
N GLU A 83 9.43 -9.64 -23.99
CA GLU A 83 8.09 -9.11 -24.27
C GLU A 83 7.09 -9.46 -23.15
N GLU A 84 7.13 -10.70 -22.66
CA GLU A 84 6.31 -11.15 -21.52
C GLU A 84 6.62 -10.34 -20.24
N LEU A 85 7.90 -10.12 -19.93
CA LEU A 85 8.29 -9.34 -18.76
C LEU A 85 7.89 -7.87 -18.89
N LEU A 86 8.11 -7.25 -20.05
CA LEU A 86 7.75 -5.85 -20.29
C LEU A 86 6.23 -5.63 -20.25
N SER A 87 5.45 -6.56 -20.80
CA SER A 87 3.99 -6.48 -20.73
C SER A 87 3.46 -6.68 -19.30
N ALA A 88 4.02 -7.63 -18.55
CA ALA A 88 3.68 -7.84 -17.14
C ALA A 88 4.02 -6.62 -16.28
N TRP A 89 5.22 -6.05 -16.45
CA TRP A 89 5.65 -4.85 -15.72
C TRP A 89 4.81 -3.63 -16.10
N GLY A 90 4.49 -3.46 -17.39
CA GLY A 90 3.60 -2.39 -17.85
C GLY A 90 2.22 -2.47 -17.19
N LEU A 91 1.62 -3.65 -17.17
CA LEU A 91 0.32 -3.89 -16.54
C LEU A 91 0.37 -3.62 -15.03
N GLN A 92 1.42 -4.09 -14.34
CA GLN A 92 1.61 -3.84 -12.91
C GLN A 92 1.70 -2.33 -12.63
N HIS A 93 2.52 -1.60 -13.40
CA HIS A 93 2.71 -0.17 -13.21
C HIS A 93 1.42 0.63 -13.45
N GLU A 94 0.61 0.23 -14.44
CA GLU A 94 -0.71 0.83 -14.64
C GLU A 94 -1.65 0.61 -13.45
N ASN A 95 -1.64 -0.59 -12.87
CA ASN A 95 -2.45 -0.92 -11.70
C ASN A 95 -2.01 -0.13 -10.46
N GLU A 96 -0.70 -0.06 -10.19
CA GLU A 96 -0.14 0.76 -9.11
C GLU A 96 -0.51 2.23 -9.29
N LYS A 97 -0.42 2.76 -10.51
CA LYS A 97 -0.82 4.14 -10.82
C LYS A 97 -2.31 4.38 -10.58
N LYS A 98 -3.18 3.41 -10.88
CA LYS A 98 -4.63 3.50 -10.58
C LYS A 98 -4.87 3.48 -9.07
N GLN A 99 -4.20 2.59 -8.34
CA GLN A 99 -4.31 2.52 -6.87
C GLN A 99 -3.85 3.82 -6.21
N LEU A 100 -2.69 4.34 -6.60
CA LEU A 100 -2.19 5.62 -6.10
C LEU A 100 -3.15 6.77 -6.40
N LYS A 101 -3.80 6.79 -7.58
CA LYS A 101 -4.82 7.80 -7.89
C LYS A 101 -6.05 7.70 -6.99
N ILE A 102 -6.51 6.48 -6.72
CA ILE A 102 -7.64 6.23 -5.82
C ILE A 102 -7.28 6.68 -4.40
N GLU A 103 -6.11 6.27 -3.90
CA GLU A 103 -5.63 6.65 -2.57
C GLU A 103 -5.49 8.17 -2.43
N ASN A 104 -4.90 8.85 -3.43
CA ASN A 104 -4.82 10.30 -3.45
C ASN A 104 -6.22 10.98 -3.50
N CYS A 105 -7.20 10.36 -4.15
CA CYS A 105 -8.58 10.87 -4.15
C CYS A 105 -9.21 10.72 -2.76
N LEU A 106 -9.07 9.56 -2.12
CA LEU A 106 -9.59 9.29 -0.78
C LEU A 106 -8.95 10.21 0.27
N LEU A 107 -7.63 10.41 0.21
CA LEU A 107 -6.92 11.33 1.11
C LEU A 107 -7.38 12.77 0.92
N LYS A 108 -7.63 13.20 -0.33
CA LYS A 108 -8.19 14.53 -0.61
C LYS A 108 -9.57 14.71 0.00
N GLU A 109 -10.45 13.72 -0.16
CA GLU A 109 -11.82 13.73 0.38
C GLU A 109 -11.83 13.68 1.92
N GLN A 110 -10.96 12.89 2.54
CA GLN A 110 -10.95 12.72 4.00
C GLN A 110 -10.27 13.88 4.75
N ILE A 111 -9.23 14.47 4.17
CA ILE A 111 -8.39 15.44 4.88
C ILE A 111 -8.59 16.85 4.32
N ILE A 112 -8.41 17.01 3.01
CA ILE A 112 -8.31 18.35 2.41
C ILE A 112 -9.68 19.02 2.31
N GLU A 113 -10.72 18.30 1.91
CA GLU A 113 -12.06 18.89 1.79
C GLU A 113 -12.63 19.34 3.14
N PRO A 114 -12.61 18.53 4.21
CA PRO A 114 -13.10 18.96 5.52
C PRO A 114 -12.31 20.14 6.08
N ILE A 115 -10.99 20.16 5.89
CA ILE A 115 -10.14 21.29 6.29
C ILE A 115 -10.47 22.53 5.46
N LYS A 116 -10.68 22.40 4.15
CA LYS A 116 -11.02 23.52 3.28
C LYS A 116 -12.37 24.13 3.65
N ASP A 117 -13.36 23.31 3.96
CA ASP A 117 -14.68 23.77 4.41
C ASP A 117 -14.60 24.44 5.80
N SER A 118 -13.72 23.94 6.67
CA SER A 118 -13.45 24.54 7.98
C SER A 118 -12.68 25.86 7.88
N LEU A 119 -11.73 25.98 6.95
CA LEU A 119 -10.90 27.19 6.75
C LEU A 119 -11.62 28.26 5.91
N LYS A 120 -12.54 27.88 5.04
CA LYS A 120 -13.36 28.79 4.23
C LYS A 120 -14.84 28.49 4.41
N PRO A 121 -15.42 28.74 5.61
CA PRO A 121 -16.83 28.54 5.81
C PRO A 121 -17.61 29.45 4.85
N THR A 122 -18.33 28.84 3.91
CA THR A 122 -19.26 29.54 3.01
C THR A 122 -20.18 30.42 3.84
N TRP A 123 -20.48 31.63 3.36
CA TRP A 123 -21.29 32.61 4.09
C TRP A 123 -22.62 32.00 4.58
N ALA A 124 -23.22 31.08 3.81
CA ALA A 124 -24.37 30.28 4.21
C ALA A 124 -24.19 29.49 5.53
N ASN A 125 -23.04 28.84 5.73
CA ASN A 125 -22.74 28.12 6.98
C ASN A 125 -22.57 29.08 8.16
N ARG A 126 -21.96 30.25 7.93
CA ARG A 126 -21.82 31.28 8.96
C ARG A 126 -23.18 31.81 9.40
N PHE A 127 -24.09 32.07 8.46
CA PHE A 127 -25.45 32.54 8.76
C PHE A 127 -26.32 31.47 9.41
N LYS A 128 -26.19 30.20 8.99
CA LYS A 128 -26.91 29.09 9.61
C LYS A 128 -26.52 28.89 11.07
N ASN A 129 -25.22 28.95 11.38
CA ASN A 129 -24.73 28.81 12.75
C ASN A 129 -25.10 30.03 13.59
N TRP A 130 -24.89 31.24 13.07
CA TRP A 130 -25.29 32.48 13.76
C TRP A 130 -26.80 32.53 14.06
N GLY A 131 -27.64 32.11 13.12
CA GLY A 131 -29.09 32.03 13.31
C GLY A 131 -29.49 31.01 14.37
N LYS A 132 -28.83 29.84 14.43
CA LYS A 132 -29.06 28.85 15.49
C LYS A 132 -28.68 29.38 16.87
N ASP A 133 -27.53 30.04 16.99
CA ASP A 133 -27.04 30.59 18.26
C ASP A 133 -27.97 31.69 18.77
N ILE A 134 -28.46 32.53 17.86
CA ILE A 134 -29.46 33.57 18.18
C ILE A 134 -30.78 32.96 18.66
N LEU A 135 -31.32 31.97 17.93
CA LEU A 135 -32.56 31.29 18.34
C LEU A 135 -32.42 30.63 19.72
N PHE A 136 -31.27 30.01 19.99
CA PHE A 136 -31.00 29.40 21.29
C PHE A 136 -30.93 30.44 22.41
N SER A 137 -30.30 31.58 22.15
CA SER A 137 -30.28 32.71 23.09
C SER A 137 -31.69 33.24 23.37
N PHE A 138 -32.53 33.38 22.33
CA PHE A 138 -33.90 33.88 22.49
C PHE A 138 -34.82 32.91 23.23
N ILE A 139 -34.61 31.60 23.09
CA ILE A 139 -35.43 30.58 23.76
C ILE A 139 -34.96 30.37 25.20
N SER A 140 -33.65 30.47 25.47
CA SER A 140 -33.09 30.19 26.79
C SER A 140 -33.53 31.18 27.86
N VAL A 141 -33.60 32.48 27.56
CA VAL A 141 -33.99 33.53 28.52
C VAL A 141 -35.42 33.33 29.08
N PRO A 142 -36.49 33.21 28.26
CA PRO A 142 -37.84 32.97 28.77
C PRO A 142 -37.97 31.60 29.46
N LEU A 143 -37.20 30.59 29.04
CA LEU A 143 -37.17 29.29 29.70
C LEU A 143 -36.58 29.39 31.11
N TRP A 144 -35.49 30.15 31.30
CA TRP A 144 -34.94 30.45 32.62
C TRP A 144 -35.90 31.26 33.49
N VAL A 145 -36.58 32.26 32.91
CA VAL A 145 -37.62 33.03 33.62
C VAL A 145 -38.77 32.11 34.08
N PHE A 146 -39.21 31.19 33.22
CA PHE A 146 -40.24 30.21 33.56
C PHE A 146 -39.80 29.25 34.67
N VAL A 147 -38.55 28.77 34.64
CA VAL A 147 -37.99 27.94 35.71
C VAL A 147 -37.96 28.71 37.04
N ILE A 148 -37.51 29.96 37.05
CA ILE A 148 -37.52 30.82 38.25
C ILE A 148 -38.95 31.06 38.76
N TYR A 149 -39.89 31.29 37.84
CA TYR A 149 -41.31 31.44 38.17
C TYR A 149 -41.89 30.16 38.81
N LEU A 150 -41.59 28.98 38.27
CA LEU A 150 -42.02 27.71 38.87
C LEU A 150 -41.42 27.51 40.26
N ILE A 151 -40.13 27.79 40.46
CA ILE A 151 -39.48 27.67 41.77
C ILE A 151 -40.13 28.62 42.78
N THR A 152 -40.36 29.87 42.41
CA THR A 152 -41.01 30.86 43.29
C THR A 152 -42.45 30.48 43.59
N CYS A 153 -43.22 30.07 42.58
CA CYS A 153 -44.60 29.63 42.72
C CYS A 153 -44.75 28.33 43.52
N LEU A 154 -43.76 27.43 43.50
CA LEU A 154 -43.75 26.20 44.31
C LEU A 154 -43.30 26.48 45.75
N SER A 155 -42.41 27.46 45.95
CA SER A 155 -41.93 27.87 47.28
C SER A 155 -43.02 28.53 48.14
N SER A 156 -43.95 29.28 47.54
CA SER A 156 -45.05 29.95 48.23
C SER A 156 -46.04 28.98 48.93
N PRO A 157 -46.63 27.98 48.25
CA PRO A 157 -47.51 27.00 48.89
C PRO A 157 -46.75 26.11 49.87
N LEU A 158 -45.45 25.81 49.61
CA LEU A 158 -44.61 25.10 50.57
C LEU A 158 -44.41 25.90 51.87
N LYS A 159 -44.17 27.21 51.79
CA LYS A 159 -44.07 28.08 52.97
C LYS A 159 -45.38 28.12 53.76
N ILE A 160 -46.52 28.21 53.08
CA ILE A 160 -47.84 28.21 53.72
C ILE A 160 -48.14 26.85 54.37
N PHE A 161 -47.83 25.75 53.69
CA PHE A 161 -47.97 24.40 54.23
C PHE A 161 -47.11 24.21 55.48
N LEU A 162 -45.83 24.58 55.43
CA LEU A 162 -44.91 24.53 56.58
C LEU A 162 -45.39 25.43 57.73
N ALA A 163 -45.90 26.62 57.46
CA ALA A 163 -46.42 27.51 58.50
C ALA A 163 -47.68 26.94 59.17
N ASN A 164 -48.58 26.33 58.39
CA ASN A 164 -49.80 25.72 58.91
C ASN A 164 -49.51 24.44 59.71
N THR A 165 -48.60 23.58 59.24
CA THR A 165 -48.19 22.38 59.98
C THR A 165 -47.48 22.73 61.28
N LEU A 166 -46.65 23.77 61.29
CA LEU A 166 -45.99 24.26 62.50
C LEU A 166 -47.00 24.86 63.50
N LYS A 167 -48.01 25.58 63.00
CA LYS A 167 -49.08 26.16 63.84
C LYS A 167 -49.98 25.08 64.46
N GLU A 168 -50.30 24.02 63.71
CA GLU A 168 -51.00 22.83 64.23
C GLU A 168 -50.17 22.13 65.32
N TRP A 169 -48.88 21.92 65.07
CA TRP A 169 -47.96 21.31 66.03
C TRP A 169 -47.83 22.10 67.33
N ILE A 170 -47.75 23.44 67.26
CA ILE A 170 -47.71 24.30 68.46
C ILE A 170 -49.03 24.20 69.23
N LYS A 171 -50.16 24.04 68.54
CA LYS A 171 -51.49 23.94 69.16
C LYS A 171 -51.76 22.59 69.82
N THR A 172 -51.06 21.52 69.41
CA THR A 172 -51.14 20.19 70.05
C THR A 172 -50.16 20.01 71.20
N LEU A 173 -49.19 20.92 71.36
CA LEU A 173 -48.15 20.89 72.41
C LEU A 173 -48.40 21.84 73.59
N GLY A 174 -49.42 22.71 73.52
CA GLY A 174 -49.87 23.58 74.62
C GLY A 174 -51.25 23.19 75.11
#